data_AF-A0A8B4BX71-F1
#
_entry.id   AF-A0A8B4BX71-F1
#
_cell.length_a   1.000
_cell.length_b   1.000
_cell.length_c   1.000
_cell.angle_alpha   90.00
_cell.angle_beta   90.00
_cell.angle_gamma   90.00
#
_symmetry.space_group_name_H-M   'P 1'
#
loop_
_entity.id
_entity.type
_entity.pdbx_description
1 polymer ?
#
loop_
_entity_poly.entity_id
_entity_poly.type
_entity_poly.pdbx_seq_one_letter_code
_entity_poly.pdbx_strand_id
1 'polypeptide(L)'
;MFFDRANRNLHVHGYRENGDITTPFDMRVMNQMDRFDLVKEVVSSLPDASRHATLISEMDGMLQKHHAYIREEGTDLPEIENWQWQALK
;
A
#
# COMPACT_ATOMS: atom_id res chain seq x y z
N MET A 1 -1.76 -14.27 -18.51
CA MET A 1 -1.62 -12.98 -19.22
C MET A 1 -2.98 -12.60 -19.80
N PHE A 2 -3.43 -11.35 -19.61
CA PHE A 2 -4.82 -10.90 -19.78
C PHE A 2 -5.23 -10.60 -21.23
N PHE A 3 -4.63 -11.31 -22.21
CA PHE A 3 -4.60 -10.91 -23.63
C PHE A 3 -5.98 -10.78 -24.30
N ASP A 4 -6.99 -11.52 -23.87
CA ASP A 4 -8.30 -11.55 -24.56
C ASP A 4 -9.41 -10.74 -23.87
N ARG A 5 -9.12 -10.07 -22.75
CA ARG A 5 -10.15 -9.27 -22.06
C ARG A 5 -10.49 -7.99 -22.85
N ALA A 6 -11.68 -7.41 -22.69
CA ALA A 6 -11.96 -6.11 -23.32
C ALA A 6 -11.35 -4.95 -22.50
N ASN A 7 -11.47 -5.01 -21.17
CA ASN A 7 -10.88 -4.04 -20.27
C ASN A 7 -9.38 -4.29 -20.10
N ARG A 8 -8.58 -3.24 -20.29
CA ARG A 8 -7.11 -3.23 -20.15
C ARG A 8 -6.63 -2.38 -18.97
N ASN A 9 -7.54 -1.75 -18.23
CA ASN A 9 -7.25 -0.93 -17.04
C ASN A 9 -7.00 -1.84 -15.83
N LEU A 10 -5.93 -2.63 -15.90
CA LEU A 10 -5.51 -3.53 -14.84
C LEU A 10 -4.17 -3.07 -14.28
N HIS A 11 -4.16 -2.82 -12.97
CA HIS A 11 -2.97 -2.49 -12.20
C HIS A 11 -2.67 -3.69 -11.30
N VAL A 12 -1.53 -4.35 -11.50
CA VAL A 12 -1.23 -5.63 -10.84
C VAL A 12 -0.33 -5.41 -9.63
N HIS A 13 -0.87 -5.74 -8.47
CA HIS A 13 -0.10 -5.90 -7.23
C HIS A 13 -0.16 -7.37 -6.83
N GLY A 14 1.01 -7.95 -6.63
CA GLY A 14 1.18 -9.36 -6.32
C GLY A 14 2.57 -9.56 -5.75
N TYR A 15 2.91 -10.82 -5.50
CA TYR A 15 4.24 -11.15 -5.01
C TYR A 15 5.31 -10.81 -6.05
N ARG A 16 6.41 -10.19 -5.60
CA ARG A 16 7.52 -9.70 -6.42
C ARG A 16 8.87 -10.26 -5.97
N GLU A 17 8.85 -11.42 -5.30
CA GLU A 17 10.05 -12.09 -4.78
C GLU A 17 10.84 -11.26 -3.76
N ASN A 18 10.17 -10.35 -3.05
CA ASN A 18 10.75 -9.58 -1.96
C ASN A 18 10.22 -10.09 -0.63
N GLY A 19 11.12 -10.43 0.28
CA GLY A 19 10.75 -10.91 1.61
C GLY A 19 11.97 -11.30 2.43
N ASP A 20 11.83 -11.19 3.76
CA ASP A 20 12.76 -11.69 4.75
C ASP A 20 11.98 -11.99 6.05
N ILE A 21 12.66 -12.37 7.13
CA ILE A 21 12.06 -12.44 8.45
C ILE A 21 11.74 -11.01 8.91
N THR A 22 10.46 -10.65 8.83
CA THR A 22 9.94 -9.33 9.21
C THR A 22 8.48 -9.45 9.68
N THR A 23 7.83 -8.32 9.97
CA THR A 23 6.44 -8.29 10.42
C THR A 23 5.44 -8.63 9.29
N PRO A 24 4.23 -9.12 9.62
CA PRO A 24 3.24 -9.51 8.60
C PRO A 24 2.85 -8.40 7.63
N PHE A 25 2.74 -7.14 8.08
CA PHE A 25 2.44 -6.03 7.17
C PHE A 25 3.67 -5.63 6.34
N ASP A 26 4.89 -5.68 6.90
CA ASP A 26 6.11 -5.35 6.17
C ASP A 26 6.35 -6.28 4.98
N MET A 27 6.04 -7.57 5.12
CA MET A 27 6.04 -8.52 3.99
C MET A 27 5.17 -8.05 2.80
N ARG A 28 4.10 -7.30 3.06
CA ARG A 28 3.23 -6.74 2.00
C ARG A 28 3.82 -5.46 1.43
N VAL A 29 4.39 -4.60 2.27
CA VAL A 29 5.11 -3.38 1.87
C VAL A 29 6.25 -3.71 0.92
N MET A 30 7.06 -4.75 1.22
CA MET A 30 8.15 -5.21 0.34
C MET A 30 7.69 -5.61 -1.06
N ASN A 31 6.42 -6.00 -1.21
CA ASN A 31 5.81 -6.40 -2.47
C ASN A 31 4.87 -5.32 -3.06
N GLN A 32 4.81 -4.14 -2.43
CA GLN A 32 3.86 -3.06 -2.76
C GLN A 32 2.40 -3.54 -2.75
N MET A 33 2.08 -4.51 -1.90
CA MET A 33 0.73 -5.06 -1.74
C MET A 33 -0.01 -4.47 -0.53
N ASP A 34 0.63 -3.56 0.19
CA ASP A 34 0.06 -2.93 1.36
C ASP A 34 -0.96 -1.84 0.98
N ARG A 35 -1.74 -1.43 1.98
CA ARG A 35 -2.85 -0.48 1.77
C ARG A 35 -2.38 0.92 1.36
N PHE A 36 -1.15 1.33 1.70
CA PHE A 36 -0.65 2.67 1.39
C PHE A 36 -0.20 2.74 -0.07
N ASP A 37 0.56 1.76 -0.54
CA ASP A 37 0.92 1.68 -1.97
C ASP A 37 -0.31 1.46 -2.86
N LEU A 38 -1.31 0.69 -2.41
CA LEU A 38 -2.57 0.55 -3.15
C LEU A 38 -3.35 1.87 -3.26
N VAL A 39 -3.37 2.70 -2.21
CA VAL A 39 -3.97 4.05 -2.28
C VAL A 39 -3.21 4.92 -3.28
N LYS A 40 -1.87 4.88 -3.25
CA LYS A 40 -1.02 5.64 -4.18
C LYS A 40 -1.28 5.25 -5.64
N GLU A 41 -1.38 3.94 -5.94
CA GLU A 41 -1.70 3.45 -7.29
C GLU A 41 -3.06 3.95 -7.77
N VAL A 42 -4.10 3.83 -6.92
CA VAL A 42 -5.45 4.28 -7.25
C VAL A 42 -5.47 5.78 -7.53
N VAL A 43 -4.87 6.59 -6.66
CA VAL A 43 -4.82 8.05 -6.81
C VAL A 43 -4.07 8.45 -8.07
N SER A 44 -2.93 7.82 -8.34
CA SER A 44 -2.11 8.10 -9.53
C SER A 44 -2.80 7.72 -10.83
N SER A 45 -3.78 6.81 -10.77
CA SER A 45 -4.57 6.36 -11.91
C SER A 45 -5.79 7.25 -12.19
N LEU A 46 -6.09 8.25 -11.34
CA LEU A 46 -7.19 9.17 -11.55
C LEU A 46 -6.86 10.20 -12.66
N PRO A 47 -7.85 10.63 -13.47
CA PRO A 47 -7.64 11.67 -14.49
C PRO A 47 -7.10 13.00 -13.93
N ASP A 48 -7.36 13.30 -12.66
CA ASP A 48 -6.94 14.52 -11.96
C ASP A 48 -6.00 14.26 -10.79
N ALA A 49 -5.15 13.24 -10.89
CA ALA A 49 -4.19 12.80 -9.86
C ALA A 49 -3.38 13.95 -9.20
N SER A 50 -3.03 14.99 -9.94
CA SER A 50 -2.29 16.15 -9.42
C SER A 50 -3.00 16.89 -8.28
N ARG A 51 -4.34 16.84 -8.22
CA ARG A 51 -5.14 17.43 -7.15
C ARG A 51 -5.03 16.67 -5.83
N HIS A 52 -4.52 15.45 -5.87
CA HIS A 52 -4.42 14.54 -4.74
C HIS A 52 -2.96 14.30 -4.29
N ALA A 53 -2.02 15.14 -4.72
CA ALA A 53 -0.60 15.00 -4.39
C ALA A 53 -0.33 14.96 -2.87
N THR A 54 -1.11 15.70 -2.07
CA THR A 54 -1.01 15.66 -0.61
C THR A 54 -1.29 14.27 -0.04
N LEU A 55 -2.30 13.56 -0.58
CA LEU A 55 -2.64 12.22 -0.12
C LEU A 55 -1.52 11.22 -0.44
N ILE A 56 -0.87 11.34 -1.60
CA ILE A 56 0.31 10.52 -1.94
C ILE A 56 1.43 10.76 -0.93
N SER A 57 1.72 12.04 -0.62
CA SER A 57 2.74 12.40 0.36
C SER A 57 2.42 11.89 1.77
N GLU A 58 1.14 11.85 2.16
CA GLU A 58 0.72 11.23 3.42
C GLU A 58 1.00 9.73 3.44
N MET A 59 0.69 9.01 2.35
CA MET A 59 0.97 7.57 2.25
C MET A 59 2.48 7.28 2.29
N ASP A 60 3.32 8.10 1.66
CA ASP A 60 4.77 7.98 1.77
C ASP A 60 5.26 8.22 3.21
N GLY A 61 4.67 9.19 3.91
CA GLY A 61 4.94 9.42 5.32
C GLY A 61 4.56 8.21 6.20
N MET A 62 3.44 7.56 5.91
CA MET A 62 3.01 6.35 6.61
C MET A 62 3.96 5.16 6.38
N LEU A 63 4.44 4.98 5.14
CA LEU A 63 5.45 3.97 4.82
C LEU A 63 6.77 4.23 5.54
N GLN A 64 7.21 5.50 5.61
CA GLN A 64 8.41 5.88 6.35
C GLN A 64 8.25 5.61 7.86
N LYS A 65 7.10 5.98 8.43
CA LYS A 65 6.76 5.71 9.84
C LYS A 65 6.76 4.21 10.13
N HIS A 66 6.12 3.41 9.27
CA HIS A 66 6.11 1.95 9.36
C HIS A 66 7.53 1.37 9.37
N HIS A 67 8.35 1.78 8.41
CA HIS A 67 9.72 1.30 8.27
C HIS A 67 10.56 1.57 9.53
N ALA A 68 10.41 2.75 10.14
CA ALA A 68 11.08 3.06 11.40
C ALA A 68 10.54 2.21 12.56
N TYR A 69 9.20 2.15 12.72
CA TYR A 69 8.54 1.49 13.83
C TYR A 69 8.87 0.00 13.94
N ILE A 70 8.79 -0.76 12.83
CA ILE A 70 9.06 -2.21 12.87
C ILE A 70 10.50 -2.54 13.26
N ARG A 71 11.45 -1.63 12.97
CA ARG A 71 12.88 -1.82 13.31
C ARG A 71 13.17 -1.50 14.77
N GLU A 72 12.37 -0.62 15.36
CA GLU A 72 12.48 -0.23 16.76
C GLU A 72 11.73 -1.22 17.68
N GLU A 73 10.49 -1.56 17.31
CA GLU A 73 9.55 -2.27 18.19
C GLU A 73 9.36 -3.75 17.81
N GLY A 74 9.72 -4.15 16.59
CA GLY A 74 9.55 -5.54 16.12
C GLY A 74 8.10 -6.00 15.91
N THR A 75 7.13 -5.08 15.92
CA THR A 75 5.71 -5.35 15.65
C THR A 75 5.15 -4.33 14.65
N ASP A 76 3.99 -4.64 14.07
CA ASP A 76 3.33 -3.73 13.14
C ASP A 76 2.75 -2.51 13.88
N LEU A 77 2.62 -1.39 13.16
CA LEU A 77 2.02 -0.17 13.72
C LEU A 77 0.64 -0.45 14.35
N PRO A 78 0.31 0.12 15.52
CA PRO A 78 -0.99 -0.09 16.15
C PRO A 78 -2.18 0.27 15.25
N GLU A 79 -2.03 1.26 14.37
CA GLU A 79 -3.07 1.66 13.41
C GLU A 79 -3.26 0.67 12.26
N ILE A 80 -2.28 -0.21 12.00
CA ILE A 80 -2.40 -1.34 11.08
C ILE A 80 -3.09 -2.52 11.78
N GLU A 81 -2.64 -2.86 12.98
CA GLU A 81 -3.16 -4.01 13.76
C GLU A 81 -4.60 -3.80 14.22
N ASN A 82 -4.92 -2.59 14.69
CA ASN A 82 -6.24 -2.27 15.23
C ASN A 82 -7.23 -1.76 14.18
N TRP A 83 -6.83 -1.75 12.90
CA TRP A 83 -7.74 -1.31 11.84
C TRP A 83 -8.95 -2.23 11.74
N GLN A 84 -10.12 -1.62 11.70
CA GLN A 84 -11.37 -2.31 11.45
C GLN A 84 -12.10 -1.61 10.33
N TRP A 85 -12.78 -2.41 9.50
CA TRP A 85 -13.64 -1.88 8.47
C TRP A 85 -14.77 -1.06 9.09
N GLN A 86 -15.02 0.12 8.53
CA GLN A 86 -16.18 0.95 8.81
C GLN A 86 -16.94 1.17 7.50
N ALA A 87 -18.27 1.32 7.59
CA ALA A 87 -19.06 1.68 6.42
C ALA A 87 -18.53 2.98 5.80
N LEU A 88 -18.55 3.03 4.47
CA LEU A 88 -18.14 4.23 3.73
C LEU A 88 -19.08 5.40 4.08
N LYS A 89 -18.51 6.60 4.13
CA LYS A 89 -19.24 7.86 4.39
C LYS A 89 -20.09 8.28 3.18
#